data_AF-A0A6A4W849-F1
#
_entry.id   AF-A0A6A4W849-F1
#
_cell.length_a   1.000
_cell.length_b   1.000
_cell.length_c   1.000
_cell.angle_alpha   90.00
_cell.angle_beta   90.00
_cell.angle_gamma   90.00
#
_symmetry.space_group_name_H-M   'P 1'
#
loop_
_entity.id
_entity.type
_entity.pdbx_description
1 polymer ?
#
loop_
_entity_poly.entity_id
_entity_poly.type
_entity_poly.pdbx_seq_one_letter_code
_entity_poly.pdbx_strand_id
1 'polypeptide(L)'
;MVRSNYLACLQQTAGASGAELAQLERRQEAILSKLMQLRCRVEEAVRQRSARSAPGQEVCAVVATDACLPLDHRAELVVVASADRPPCSLLLLRLLAPTVTLTAHVHSTCPAVPPHLLDAFRWRGAAGGAHIRLIWKPEVGEPRLLVSPAGQGCPLVGEEQLFRYLARALLPEQYEAAGAERAALIDLHLERADRLMNGSGAEKKAVLGTLDGLLGRQPFLLGGQLALIDGVLLSALRCSKVPPAPTSVAAWRDRVSIAAGLAAAGGAGATGGAGTPPAPGDGGGHLDQARLMALLSELDIRAETVTHPAVFTVEAMMPHLAAVRGAVTKNLFLRDRRRRLFLLTARHDAQFRLADVARQLDGAKELRFGDESELAARLGVRQGCVTPLAVANDTERAVTLLVDAKLLDGSVELLWCHPLTNEASTGLSPAEFRRFAAATGHEPTLISV
;
A
#
# COMPACT_ATOMS: atom_id res chain seq x y z
N MET A 1 47.08 15.29 -29.96
CA MET A 1 46.46 13.96 -30.14
C MET A 1 45.00 13.86 -29.66
N VAL A 2 44.50 14.66 -28.70
CA VAL A 2 43.11 14.47 -28.20
C VAL A 2 42.03 15.21 -29.03
N ARG A 3 42.37 16.26 -29.79
CA ARG A 3 41.41 16.95 -30.68
C ARG A 3 41.14 16.25 -32.02
N SER A 4 42.01 15.31 -32.43
CA SER A 4 41.85 14.60 -33.71
C SER A 4 40.86 13.43 -33.64
N ASN A 5 40.69 12.84 -32.45
CA ASN A 5 39.78 11.71 -32.27
C ASN A 5 38.32 12.12 -32.10
N TYR A 6 38.06 13.37 -31.69
CA TYR A 6 36.68 13.86 -31.50
C TYR A 6 35.98 14.20 -32.83
N LEU A 7 36.73 14.69 -33.82
CA LEU A 7 36.20 14.95 -35.17
C LEU A 7 35.99 13.67 -35.98
N ALA A 8 36.82 12.63 -35.77
CA ALA A 8 36.64 11.33 -36.40
C ALA A 8 35.41 10.57 -35.88
N CYS A 9 35.05 10.74 -34.60
CA CYS A 9 33.86 10.11 -34.01
C CYS A 9 32.56 10.83 -34.42
N LEU A 10 32.60 12.16 -34.58
CA LEU A 10 31.46 12.93 -35.09
C LEU A 10 31.19 12.70 -36.59
N GLN A 11 32.18 12.27 -37.36
CA GLN A 11 31.98 11.89 -38.77
C GLN A 11 31.46 10.44 -38.95
N GLN A 12 31.57 9.56 -37.94
CA GLN A 12 31.02 8.20 -38.00
C GLN A 12 29.55 8.10 -37.58
N THR A 13 28.97 9.14 -36.98
CA THR A 13 27.55 9.18 -36.59
C THR A 13 26.66 9.96 -37.57
N ALA A 14 27.24 10.55 -38.63
CA ALA A 14 26.52 11.30 -39.66
C ALA A 14 26.21 10.49 -40.92
N GLY A 15 26.11 9.16 -40.82
CA GLY A 15 26.09 8.27 -41.99
C GLY A 15 25.14 7.08 -41.89
N ALA A 16 23.96 7.22 -41.29
CA ALA A 16 22.84 6.38 -41.75
C ALA A 16 22.45 6.92 -43.12
N SER A 17 22.71 6.15 -44.17
CA SER A 17 22.42 6.62 -45.53
C SER A 17 20.94 6.97 -45.62
N GLY A 18 20.58 8.07 -46.29
CA GLY A 18 19.15 8.41 -46.50
C GLY A 18 18.37 7.27 -47.16
N ALA A 19 19.07 6.35 -47.83
CA ALA A 19 18.53 5.10 -48.37
C ALA A 19 18.12 4.08 -47.28
N GLU A 20 18.90 3.92 -46.21
CA GLU A 20 18.57 3.04 -45.07
C GLU A 20 17.42 3.60 -44.24
N LEU A 21 17.40 4.92 -44.02
CA LEU A 21 16.29 5.57 -43.32
C LEU A 21 14.99 5.42 -44.12
N ALA A 22 15.04 5.68 -45.43
CA ALA A 22 13.90 5.47 -46.32
C ALA A 22 13.49 3.99 -46.44
N GLN A 23 14.43 3.05 -46.29
CA GLN A 23 14.14 1.61 -46.26
C GLN A 23 13.42 1.20 -44.96
N LEU A 24 13.82 1.80 -43.83
CA LEU A 24 13.14 1.64 -42.54
C LEU A 24 11.73 2.23 -42.57
N GLU A 25 11.56 3.43 -43.11
CA GLU A 25 10.25 4.08 -43.27
C GLU A 25 9.32 3.25 -44.16
N ARG A 26 9.79 2.81 -45.35
CA ARG A 26 9.02 1.91 -46.22
C ARG A 26 8.64 0.60 -45.53
N ARG A 27 9.52 0.06 -44.68
CA ARG A 27 9.24 -1.16 -43.91
C ARG A 27 8.19 -0.91 -42.83
N GLN A 28 8.24 0.24 -42.15
CA GLN A 28 7.24 0.64 -41.16
C GLN A 28 5.87 0.86 -41.81
N GLU A 29 5.80 1.55 -42.96
CA GLU A 29 4.58 1.74 -43.74
C GLU A 29 3.99 0.39 -44.22
N ALA A 30 4.83 -0.54 -44.67
CA ALA A 30 4.41 -1.88 -45.06
C ALA A 30 3.83 -2.67 -43.88
N ILE A 31 4.41 -2.54 -42.69
CA ILE A 31 3.90 -3.18 -41.46
C ILE A 31 2.57 -2.57 -41.04
N LEU A 32 2.44 -1.24 -41.05
CA LEU A 32 1.19 -0.55 -40.72
C LEU A 32 0.07 -0.91 -41.69
N SER A 33 0.36 -0.97 -42.99
CA SER A 33 -0.58 -1.41 -44.02
C SER A 33 -1.04 -2.85 -43.79
N LYS A 34 -0.11 -3.76 -43.45
CA LYS A 34 -0.43 -5.16 -43.18
C LYS A 34 -1.25 -5.34 -41.90
N LEU A 35 -0.98 -4.56 -40.86
CA LEU A 35 -1.77 -4.53 -39.64
C LEU A 35 -3.20 -4.02 -39.91
N MET A 36 -3.34 -2.98 -40.73
CA MET A 36 -4.65 -2.44 -41.09
C MET A 36 -5.47 -3.43 -41.94
N GLN A 37 -4.83 -4.13 -42.89
CA GLN A 37 -5.46 -5.22 -43.63
C GLN A 37 -5.89 -6.39 -42.74
N LEU A 38 -5.04 -6.79 -41.78
CA LEU A 38 -5.39 -7.84 -40.82
C LEU A 38 -6.57 -7.41 -39.93
N ARG A 39 -6.60 -6.15 -39.49
CA ARG A 39 -7.72 -5.59 -38.73
C ARG A 39 -9.02 -5.70 -39.51
N CYS A 40 -9.05 -5.22 -40.76
CA CYS A 40 -10.23 -5.33 -41.61
C CYS A 40 -10.66 -6.78 -41.86
N ARG A 41 -9.71 -7.70 -42.09
CA ARG A 41 -10.02 -9.13 -42.27
C ARG A 41 -10.60 -9.77 -41.01
N VAL A 42 -10.13 -9.37 -39.83
CA VAL A 42 -10.69 -9.83 -38.55
C VAL A 42 -12.09 -9.26 -38.35
N GLU A 43 -12.30 -7.97 -38.62
CA GLU A 43 -13.62 -7.32 -38.55
C GLU A 43 -14.64 -7.99 -39.51
N GLU A 44 -14.22 -8.29 -40.74
CA GLU A 44 -15.06 -9.03 -41.71
C GLU A 44 -15.34 -10.46 -41.26
N ALA A 45 -14.33 -11.17 -40.74
CA ALA A 45 -14.52 -12.52 -40.22
C ALA A 45 -15.48 -12.53 -39.03
N VAL A 46 -15.42 -11.53 -38.14
CA VAL A 46 -16.36 -11.34 -37.03
C VAL A 46 -17.77 -11.09 -37.55
N ARG A 47 -17.94 -10.16 -38.51
CA ARG A 47 -19.25 -9.88 -39.12
C ARG A 47 -19.86 -11.11 -39.81
N GLN A 48 -19.05 -11.88 -40.54
CA GLN A 48 -19.49 -13.11 -41.20
C GLN A 48 -19.86 -14.21 -40.20
N ARG A 49 -19.25 -14.22 -39.01
CA ARG A 49 -19.58 -15.15 -37.93
C ARG A 49 -20.90 -14.76 -37.25
N SER A 50 -21.13 -13.47 -37.04
CA SER A 50 -22.39 -12.95 -36.50
C SER A 50 -23.58 -13.11 -37.46
N ALA A 51 -23.35 -13.10 -38.78
CA ALA A 51 -24.42 -13.29 -39.77
C ALA A 51 -24.83 -14.77 -39.98
N ARG A 52 -24.05 -15.74 -39.47
CA ARG A 52 -24.31 -17.19 -39.64
C ARG A 52 -25.01 -17.85 -38.44
N SER A 53 -25.32 -17.13 -37.37
CA SER A 53 -26.06 -17.70 -36.23
C SER A 53 -27.57 -17.52 -36.40
N ALA A 54 -28.29 -18.63 -36.64
CA ALA A 54 -29.75 -18.71 -36.53
C ALA A 54 -30.20 -18.58 -35.06
N PRO A 55 -31.46 -18.18 -34.77
CA PRO A 55 -31.87 -17.79 -33.43
C PRO A 55 -32.07 -19.02 -32.55
N GLY A 56 -31.32 -19.12 -31.45
CA GLY A 56 -31.50 -20.17 -30.46
C GLY A 56 -30.22 -20.90 -30.04
N GLN A 57 -29.16 -20.18 -29.68
CA GLN A 57 -28.09 -20.64 -28.78
C GLN A 57 -27.10 -19.49 -28.57
N GLU A 58 -27.27 -18.72 -27.49
CA GLU A 58 -26.34 -17.66 -27.13
C GLU A 58 -25.13 -18.25 -26.41
N VAL A 59 -24.09 -18.54 -27.19
CA VAL A 59 -22.72 -18.65 -26.67
C VAL A 59 -22.19 -17.22 -26.54
N CYS A 60 -22.12 -16.73 -25.31
CA CYS A 60 -21.63 -15.39 -25.01
C CYS A 60 -20.11 -15.32 -25.21
N ALA A 61 -19.68 -14.94 -26.41
CA ALA A 61 -18.34 -14.45 -26.66
C ALA A 61 -18.29 -12.99 -26.20
N VAL A 62 -17.74 -12.74 -25.01
CA VAL A 62 -17.50 -11.38 -24.51
C VAL A 62 -16.37 -10.77 -25.33
N VAL A 63 -16.74 -9.96 -26.32
CA VAL A 63 -15.85 -8.96 -26.90
C VAL A 63 -15.65 -7.89 -25.83
N ALA A 64 -14.43 -7.78 -25.32
CA ALA A 64 -13.98 -6.62 -24.55
C ALA A 64 -14.13 -5.38 -25.44
N THR A 65 -15.21 -4.64 -25.22
CA THR A 65 -15.39 -3.27 -25.69
C THR A 65 -15.37 -2.40 -24.44
N ASP A 66 -14.48 -1.41 -24.46
CA ASP A 66 -14.38 -0.11 -23.74
C ASP A 66 -15.59 0.41 -22.93
N ALA A 67 -16.24 -0.43 -22.15
CA ALA A 67 -17.22 -0.02 -21.15
C ALA A 67 -16.61 -0.28 -19.79
N CYS A 68 -16.10 0.79 -19.16
CA CYS A 68 -16.03 0.89 -17.73
C CYS A 68 -17.42 0.51 -17.19
N LEU A 69 -17.64 -0.74 -16.77
CA LEU A 69 -18.92 -1.18 -16.23
C LEU A 69 -19.13 -0.38 -14.94
N PRO A 70 -20.01 0.62 -14.92
CA PRO A 70 -20.32 1.30 -13.68
C PRO A 70 -20.91 0.24 -12.77
N LEU A 71 -20.39 0.10 -11.56
CA LEU A 71 -21.14 -0.59 -10.52
C LEU A 71 -22.47 0.13 -10.40
N ASP A 72 -23.53 -0.50 -10.89
CA ASP A 72 -24.85 -0.09 -10.49
C ASP A 72 -24.87 -0.26 -8.97
N HIS A 73 -25.11 0.82 -8.23
CA HIS A 73 -25.10 0.90 -6.76
C HIS A 73 -26.09 -0.07 -6.09
N ARG A 74 -26.81 -0.86 -6.89
CA ARG A 74 -27.77 -1.91 -6.53
C ARG A 74 -27.28 -3.34 -6.81
N ALA A 75 -26.13 -3.51 -7.47
CA ALA A 75 -25.61 -4.84 -7.78
C ALA A 75 -25.18 -5.57 -6.49
N GLU A 76 -25.87 -6.67 -6.18
CA GLU A 76 -25.51 -7.52 -5.05
C GLU A 76 -24.31 -8.40 -5.45
N LEU A 77 -23.15 -8.19 -4.80
CA LEU A 77 -21.95 -8.97 -5.01
C LEU A 77 -21.90 -10.11 -3.99
N VAL A 78 -21.99 -11.35 -4.45
CA VAL A 78 -21.90 -12.53 -3.59
C VAL A 78 -20.63 -13.29 -3.92
N VAL A 79 -19.69 -13.37 -2.98
CA VAL A 79 -18.49 -14.18 -3.09
C VAL A 79 -18.69 -15.48 -2.33
N VAL A 80 -18.39 -16.61 -2.96
CA VAL A 80 -18.39 -17.92 -2.31
C VAL A 80 -16.95 -18.43 -2.29
N ALA A 81 -16.43 -18.76 -1.12
CA ALA A 81 -15.05 -19.22 -0.96
C ALA A 81 -14.92 -20.30 0.13
N SER A 82 -13.85 -21.09 0.08
CA SER A 82 -13.48 -22.02 1.15
C SER A 82 -12.59 -21.35 2.19
N ALA A 83 -12.71 -21.74 3.46
CA ALA A 83 -11.81 -21.29 4.52
C ALA A 83 -10.36 -21.75 4.31
N ASP A 84 -10.15 -22.82 3.54
CA ASP A 84 -8.81 -23.30 3.17
C ASP A 84 -8.14 -22.44 2.09
N ARG A 85 -8.95 -21.67 1.35
CA ARG A 85 -8.49 -20.73 0.33
C ARG A 85 -9.17 -19.36 0.48
N PRO A 86 -8.85 -18.62 1.54
CA PRO A 86 -9.47 -17.33 1.81
C PRO A 86 -8.99 -16.30 0.77
N PRO A 87 -9.91 -15.58 0.10
CA PRO A 87 -9.55 -14.58 -0.92
C PRO A 87 -9.04 -13.30 -0.24
N CYS A 88 -7.74 -13.24 0.04
CA CYS A 88 -7.09 -12.16 0.77
C CYS A 88 -7.17 -10.81 0.03
N SER A 89 -7.40 -10.81 -1.29
CA SER A 89 -7.74 -9.58 -2.03
C SER A 89 -8.96 -8.85 -1.44
N LEU A 90 -9.97 -9.56 -0.94
CA LEU A 90 -11.12 -8.91 -0.30
C LEU A 90 -10.71 -8.15 0.97
N LEU A 91 -9.79 -8.69 1.76
CA LEU A 91 -9.37 -8.05 3.01
C LEU A 91 -8.73 -6.69 2.78
N LEU A 92 -8.00 -6.54 1.66
CA LEU A 92 -7.39 -5.26 1.31
C LEU A 92 -8.42 -4.22 0.87
N LEU A 93 -9.63 -4.61 0.43
CA LEU A 93 -10.69 -3.65 0.11
C LEU A 93 -11.11 -2.82 1.32
N ARG A 94 -10.99 -3.35 2.54
CA ARG A 94 -11.25 -2.57 3.77
C ARG A 94 -10.41 -1.30 3.81
N LEU A 95 -9.16 -1.37 3.35
CA LEU A 95 -8.22 -0.25 3.35
C LEU A 95 -8.33 0.58 2.07
N LEU A 96 -8.47 -0.10 0.93
CA LEU A 96 -8.39 0.54 -0.39
C LEU A 96 -9.73 1.14 -0.84
N ALA A 97 -10.86 0.59 -0.37
CA ALA A 97 -12.21 0.99 -0.74
C ALA A 97 -13.09 1.16 0.53
N PRO A 98 -12.91 2.25 1.31
CA PRO A 98 -13.54 2.42 2.62
C PRO A 98 -15.08 2.54 2.58
N THR A 99 -15.67 2.71 1.39
CA THR A 99 -17.12 2.69 1.18
C THR A 99 -17.68 1.27 1.12
N VAL A 100 -16.85 0.25 0.91
CA VAL A 100 -17.28 -1.14 0.77
C VAL A 100 -17.62 -1.75 2.12
N THR A 101 -18.77 -2.39 2.22
CA THR A 101 -19.16 -3.23 3.36
C THR A 101 -18.99 -4.70 2.99
N LEU A 102 -18.32 -5.49 3.84
CA LEU A 102 -18.23 -6.94 3.71
C LEU A 102 -18.95 -7.64 4.86
N THR A 103 -19.94 -8.47 4.53
CA THR A 103 -20.57 -9.38 5.48
C THR A 103 -20.21 -10.83 5.15
N ALA A 104 -19.75 -11.58 6.15
CA ALA A 104 -19.43 -13.00 6.00
C ALA A 104 -20.44 -13.92 6.68
N HIS A 105 -20.93 -14.91 5.94
CA HIS A 105 -21.85 -15.96 6.39
C HIS A 105 -21.17 -17.33 6.23
N VAL A 106 -21.57 -18.28 7.08
CA VAL A 106 -21.09 -19.67 7.02
C VAL A 106 -22.21 -20.54 6.46
N HIS A 107 -21.93 -21.29 5.40
CA HIS A 107 -22.90 -22.22 4.83
C HIS A 107 -23.12 -23.43 5.76
N SER A 108 -24.32 -24.03 5.74
CA SER A 108 -24.69 -25.15 6.63
C SER A 108 -23.80 -26.39 6.46
N THR A 109 -23.18 -26.56 5.30
CA THR A 109 -22.25 -27.67 5.02
C THR A 109 -20.81 -27.39 5.48
N CYS A 110 -20.53 -26.22 6.06
CA CYS A 110 -19.20 -25.84 6.52
C CYS A 110 -18.99 -26.28 7.97
N PRO A 111 -18.06 -27.23 8.25
CA PRO A 111 -17.94 -27.85 9.56
C PRO A 111 -17.49 -26.90 10.67
N ALA A 112 -16.71 -25.87 10.35
CA ALA A 112 -16.46 -24.65 11.12
C ALA A 112 -15.49 -23.75 10.33
N VAL A 113 -15.61 -22.43 10.47
CA VAL A 113 -14.63 -21.47 9.93
C VAL A 113 -13.79 -20.95 11.10
N PRO A 114 -12.45 -20.87 10.99
CA PRO A 114 -11.61 -20.31 12.04
C PRO A 114 -12.08 -18.92 12.48
N PRO A 115 -12.19 -18.62 13.80
CA PRO A 115 -12.71 -17.35 14.29
C PRO A 115 -11.96 -16.13 13.74
N HIS A 116 -10.63 -16.21 13.65
CA HIS A 116 -9.81 -15.13 13.10
C HIS A 116 -10.13 -14.79 11.63
N LEU A 117 -10.62 -15.75 10.83
CA LEU A 117 -11.08 -15.47 9.46
C LEU A 117 -12.48 -14.86 9.47
N LEU A 118 -13.36 -15.28 10.38
CA LEU A 118 -14.68 -14.66 10.52
C LEU A 118 -14.57 -13.19 10.90
N ASP A 119 -13.66 -12.86 11.82
CA ASP A 119 -13.43 -11.50 12.27
C ASP A 119 -12.75 -10.64 11.20
N ALA A 120 -11.74 -11.18 10.51
CA ALA A 120 -11.03 -10.45 9.46
C ALA A 120 -11.93 -10.12 8.25
N PHE A 121 -12.81 -11.05 7.85
CA PHE A 121 -13.70 -10.88 6.69
C PHE A 121 -15.06 -10.24 7.05
N ARG A 122 -15.10 -9.38 8.07
CA ARG A 122 -16.28 -8.61 8.45
C ARG A 122 -15.92 -7.17 8.76
N TRP A 123 -16.49 -6.24 7.99
CA TRP A 123 -16.42 -4.81 8.29
C TRP A 123 -17.57 -4.06 7.65
N ARG A 124 -17.84 -2.87 8.15
CA ARG A 124 -18.78 -1.92 7.54
C ARG A 124 -18.01 -0.77 6.93
N GLY A 125 -18.35 -0.45 5.69
CA GLY A 125 -17.87 0.74 5.00
C GLY A 125 -18.78 1.93 5.25
N ALA A 126 -18.40 3.08 4.70
CA ALA A 126 -19.23 4.29 4.73
C ALA A 126 -20.59 4.10 4.04
N ALA A 127 -21.61 4.86 4.48
CA ALA A 127 -22.96 4.76 3.95
C ALA A 127 -23.02 5.05 2.44
N GLY A 128 -23.83 4.28 1.71
CA GLY A 128 -24.04 4.45 0.26
C GLY A 128 -23.00 3.76 -0.64
N GLY A 129 -22.05 3.00 -0.08
CA GLY A 129 -21.09 2.21 -0.85
C GLY A 129 -21.55 0.79 -1.17
N ALA A 130 -20.71 0.06 -1.93
CA ALA A 130 -21.01 -1.29 -2.38
C ALA A 130 -21.07 -2.31 -1.24
N HIS A 131 -21.93 -3.31 -1.38
CA HIS A 131 -22.07 -4.39 -0.42
C HIS A 131 -21.60 -5.72 -1.01
N ILE A 132 -20.65 -6.36 -0.35
CA ILE A 132 -20.14 -7.68 -0.70
C ILE A 132 -20.59 -8.68 0.38
N ARG A 133 -21.24 -9.75 -0.05
CA ARG A 133 -21.60 -10.89 0.82
C ARG A 133 -20.65 -12.05 0.56
N LEU A 134 -19.82 -12.37 1.54
CA LEU A 134 -18.98 -13.57 1.53
C LEU A 134 -19.74 -14.76 2.15
N ILE A 135 -19.71 -15.90 1.48
CA ILE A 135 -20.28 -17.16 1.93
C ILE A 135 -19.17 -18.20 2.00
N TRP A 136 -18.85 -18.66 3.21
CA TRP A 136 -17.91 -19.73 3.44
C TRP A 136 -18.54 -21.09 3.12
N LYS A 137 -17.98 -21.80 2.12
CA LYS A 137 -18.43 -23.12 1.68
C LYS A 137 -17.22 -24.03 1.37
N PRO A 138 -17.09 -25.21 2.02
CA PRO A 138 -15.86 -26.01 1.95
C PRO A 138 -15.64 -26.69 0.60
N GLU A 139 -16.70 -27.06 -0.12
CA GLU A 139 -16.63 -27.77 -1.41
C GLU A 139 -16.16 -26.90 -2.60
N VAL A 140 -15.86 -25.63 -2.34
CA VAL A 140 -15.51 -24.66 -3.37
C VAL A 140 -13.99 -24.60 -3.51
N GLY A 141 -13.47 -25.13 -4.61
CA GLY A 141 -12.03 -25.17 -4.89
C GLY A 141 -11.40 -23.79 -5.08
N GLU A 142 -11.97 -22.95 -5.95
CA GLU A 142 -11.52 -21.56 -6.17
C GLU A 142 -12.65 -20.60 -5.83
N PRO A 143 -12.34 -19.40 -5.28
CA PRO A 143 -13.36 -18.43 -4.93
C PRO A 143 -14.18 -18.04 -6.16
N ARG A 144 -15.48 -17.84 -5.96
CA ARG A 144 -16.45 -17.53 -7.03
C ARG A 144 -17.16 -16.24 -6.71
N LEU A 145 -17.20 -15.32 -7.66
CA LEU A 145 -18.01 -14.10 -7.58
C LEU A 145 -19.28 -14.26 -8.42
N LEU A 146 -20.40 -13.98 -7.79
CA LEU A 146 -21.72 -13.86 -8.40
C LEU A 146 -22.11 -12.39 -8.36
N VAL A 147 -22.44 -11.83 -9.52
CA VAL A 147 -22.90 -10.45 -9.65
C VAL A 147 -24.39 -10.51 -9.94
N SER A 148 -25.22 -9.95 -9.05
CA SER A 148 -26.68 -9.99 -9.14
C SER A 148 -27.23 -11.41 -9.36
N PRO A 149 -27.21 -12.29 -8.34
CA PRO A 149 -27.50 -13.73 -8.46
C PRO A 149 -28.88 -14.08 -9.02
N ALA A 150 -29.81 -13.12 -9.05
CA ALA A 150 -31.14 -13.26 -9.66
C ALA A 150 -31.09 -13.26 -11.20
N GLY A 151 -30.05 -12.68 -11.81
CA GLY A 151 -29.75 -12.83 -13.24
C GLY A 151 -28.98 -14.13 -13.48
N GLN A 152 -29.27 -14.85 -14.54
CA GLN A 152 -28.60 -16.10 -14.95
C GLN A 152 -27.14 -15.84 -15.42
N GLY A 153 -26.32 -15.18 -14.62
CA GLY A 153 -24.91 -14.93 -14.90
C GLY A 153 -24.04 -16.14 -14.58
N CYS A 154 -23.07 -16.43 -15.45
CA CYS A 154 -22.02 -17.40 -15.17
C CYS A 154 -21.15 -16.88 -14.00
N PRO A 155 -20.86 -17.68 -12.95
CA PRO A 155 -19.97 -17.25 -11.88
C PRO A 155 -18.57 -16.94 -12.40
N LEU A 156 -17.99 -15.82 -11.95
CA LEU A 156 -16.58 -15.54 -12.17
C LEU A 156 -15.77 -16.41 -11.21
N VAL A 157 -14.96 -17.33 -11.73
CA VAL A 157 -14.20 -18.30 -10.94
C VAL A 157 -12.73 -17.87 -10.87
N GLY A 158 -12.14 -17.99 -9.69
CA GLY A 158 -10.74 -17.67 -9.44
C GLY A 158 -10.57 -16.28 -8.86
N GLU A 159 -9.58 -16.14 -7.97
CA GLU A 159 -9.31 -14.86 -7.31
C GLU A 159 -8.79 -13.80 -8.28
N GLU A 160 -8.19 -14.20 -9.40
CA GLU A 160 -7.79 -13.26 -10.44
C GLU A 160 -8.98 -12.58 -11.12
N GLN A 161 -10.05 -13.35 -11.39
CA GLN A 161 -11.26 -12.81 -11.99
C GLN A 161 -12.02 -11.96 -10.99
N LEU A 162 -12.05 -12.39 -9.72
CA LEU A 162 -12.51 -11.59 -8.59
C LEU A 162 -11.76 -10.25 -8.52
N PHE A 163 -10.42 -10.28 -8.53
CA PHE A 163 -9.56 -9.10 -8.54
C PHE A 163 -9.89 -8.18 -9.71
N ARG A 164 -9.93 -8.70 -10.94
CA ARG A 164 -10.17 -7.92 -12.15
C ARG A 164 -11.52 -7.22 -12.10
N TYR A 165 -12.55 -7.91 -11.62
CA TYR A 165 -13.87 -7.31 -11.45
C TYR A 165 -13.85 -6.22 -10.38
N LEU A 166 -13.37 -6.53 -9.17
CA LEU A 166 -13.34 -5.59 -8.05
C LEU A 166 -12.47 -4.37 -8.31
N ALA A 167 -11.31 -4.55 -8.94
CA ALA A 167 -10.40 -3.47 -9.29
C ALA A 167 -11.06 -2.49 -10.27
N ARG A 168 -11.68 -2.99 -11.35
CA ARG A 168 -12.42 -2.13 -12.30
C ARG A 168 -13.61 -1.43 -11.65
N ALA A 169 -14.34 -2.17 -10.83
CA ALA A 169 -15.61 -1.73 -10.31
C ALA A 169 -15.46 -0.75 -9.13
N LEU A 170 -14.51 -1.01 -8.23
CA LEU A 170 -14.36 -0.30 -6.96
C LEU A 170 -13.11 0.60 -6.90
N LEU A 171 -12.09 0.31 -7.71
CA LEU A 171 -10.77 0.96 -7.66
C LEU A 171 -10.24 1.33 -9.07
N PRO A 172 -11.03 1.99 -9.94
CA PRO A 172 -10.64 2.24 -11.33
C PRO A 172 -9.31 3.01 -11.44
N GLU A 173 -9.07 3.96 -10.51
CA GLU A 173 -7.84 4.75 -10.36
C GLU A 173 -6.58 3.91 -10.06
N GLN A 174 -6.73 2.70 -9.53
CA GLN A 174 -5.61 1.81 -9.22
C GLN A 174 -5.33 0.79 -10.34
N TYR A 175 -6.24 0.66 -11.33
CA TYR A 175 -6.14 -0.34 -12.39
C TYR A 175 -6.20 0.25 -13.79
N GLU A 176 -7.38 0.51 -14.35
CA GLU A 176 -7.51 0.95 -15.76
C GLU A 176 -7.16 2.43 -15.94
N ALA A 177 -7.58 3.30 -15.02
CA ALA A 177 -7.25 4.73 -15.08
C ALA A 177 -5.79 5.01 -14.66
N ALA A 178 -5.09 4.00 -14.11
CA ALA A 178 -3.72 4.11 -13.64
C ALA A 178 -2.66 4.05 -14.77
N GLY A 179 -3.09 3.83 -16.02
CA GLY A 179 -2.23 3.79 -17.21
C GLY A 179 -1.77 2.39 -17.62
N ALA A 180 -1.41 2.26 -18.91
CA ALA A 180 -1.10 0.97 -19.54
C ALA A 180 0.10 0.23 -18.91
N GLU A 181 1.11 0.96 -18.43
CA GLU A 181 2.28 0.37 -17.76
C GLU A 181 1.90 -0.33 -16.46
N ARG A 182 1.06 0.31 -15.63
CA ARG A 182 0.62 -0.26 -14.36
C ARG A 182 -0.32 -1.45 -14.56
N ALA A 183 -1.21 -1.39 -15.55
CA ALA A 183 -2.06 -2.52 -15.92
C ALA A 183 -1.21 -3.74 -16.34
N ALA A 184 -0.18 -3.54 -17.18
CA ALA A 184 0.73 -4.61 -17.59
C ALA A 184 1.51 -5.23 -16.42
N LEU A 185 1.97 -4.40 -15.47
CA LEU A 185 2.61 -4.90 -14.25
C LEU A 185 1.66 -5.73 -13.40
N ILE A 186 0.40 -5.30 -13.26
CA ILE A 186 -0.62 -6.04 -12.53
C ILE A 186 -0.87 -7.40 -13.18
N ASP A 187 -1.02 -7.45 -14.51
CA ASP A 187 -1.21 -8.72 -15.22
C ASP A 187 -0.01 -9.65 -15.06
N LEU A 188 1.22 -9.12 -15.06
CA LEU A 188 2.43 -9.89 -14.75
C LEU A 188 2.39 -10.48 -13.33
N HIS A 189 1.86 -9.75 -12.35
CA HIS A 189 1.71 -10.24 -10.99
C HIS A 189 0.57 -11.25 -10.83
N LEU A 190 -0.52 -11.12 -11.58
CA LEU A 190 -1.57 -12.13 -11.65
C LEU A 190 -1.01 -13.45 -12.22
N GLU A 191 -0.22 -13.38 -13.29
CA GLU A 191 0.45 -14.56 -13.84
C GLU A 191 1.40 -15.23 -12.83
N ARG A 192 2.11 -14.43 -12.02
CA ARG A 192 2.94 -14.96 -10.93
C ARG A 192 2.10 -15.65 -9.85
N ALA A 193 0.93 -15.13 -9.54
CA ALA A 193 0.00 -15.75 -8.59
C ALA A 193 -0.52 -17.10 -9.11
N ASP A 194 -0.91 -17.18 -10.40
CA ASP A 194 -1.27 -18.44 -11.06
C ASP A 194 -0.13 -19.45 -10.97
N ARG A 195 1.09 -19.07 -11.35
CA ARG A 195 2.26 -19.95 -11.29
C ARG A 195 2.59 -20.42 -9.87
N LEU A 196 2.33 -19.60 -8.85
CA LEU A 196 2.49 -20.03 -7.44
C LEU A 196 1.44 -21.08 -7.05
N MET A 197 0.20 -20.92 -7.51
CA MET A 197 -0.88 -21.86 -7.24
C MET A 197 -0.70 -23.18 -8.00
N ASN A 198 -0.56 -23.08 -9.33
CA ASN A 198 -0.71 -24.18 -10.28
C ASN A 198 0.61 -24.66 -10.90
N GLY A 199 1.69 -23.88 -10.79
CA GLY A 199 2.98 -24.21 -11.38
C GLY A 199 3.73 -25.37 -10.69
N SER A 200 4.75 -25.88 -11.36
CA SER A 200 5.70 -26.85 -10.84
C SER A 200 6.56 -26.28 -9.71
N GLY A 201 7.21 -27.14 -8.91
CA GLY A 201 8.11 -26.68 -7.83
C GLY A 201 9.25 -25.78 -8.32
N ALA A 202 9.74 -26.01 -9.54
CA ALA A 202 10.77 -25.17 -10.16
C ALA A 202 10.23 -23.77 -10.52
N GLU A 203 9.03 -23.70 -11.10
CA GLU A 203 8.37 -22.43 -11.43
C GLU A 203 8.04 -21.63 -10.16
N LYS A 204 7.52 -22.29 -9.13
CA LYS A 204 7.27 -21.65 -7.82
C LYS A 204 8.55 -21.06 -7.23
N LYS A 205 9.66 -21.80 -7.26
CA LYS A 205 10.97 -21.31 -6.79
C LYS A 205 11.47 -20.12 -7.61
N ALA A 206 11.31 -20.15 -8.93
CA ALA A 206 11.71 -19.07 -9.82
C ALA A 206 10.88 -17.79 -9.58
N VAL A 207 9.57 -17.93 -9.38
CA VAL A 207 8.68 -16.82 -9.02
C VAL A 207 9.09 -16.22 -7.68
N LEU A 208 9.34 -17.04 -6.65
CA LEU A 208 9.80 -16.56 -5.35
C LEU A 208 11.13 -15.82 -5.42
N GLY A 209 12.10 -16.29 -6.20
CA GLY A 209 13.37 -15.58 -6.39
C GLY A 209 13.20 -14.23 -7.09
N THR A 210 12.30 -14.17 -8.08
CA THR A 210 11.97 -12.91 -8.79
C THR A 210 11.29 -11.92 -7.84
N LEU A 211 10.33 -12.40 -7.05
CA LEU A 211 9.63 -11.59 -6.06
C LEU A 211 10.56 -11.10 -4.95
N ASP A 212 11.52 -11.93 -4.51
CA ASP A 212 12.49 -11.53 -3.49
C ASP A 212 13.39 -10.39 -3.97
N GLY A 213 13.91 -10.48 -5.20
CA GLY A 213 14.70 -9.41 -5.79
C GLY A 213 13.91 -8.11 -6.00
N LEU A 214 12.62 -8.22 -6.32
CA LEU A 214 11.72 -7.07 -6.42
C LEU A 214 11.46 -6.46 -5.03
N LEU A 215 10.96 -7.26 -4.09
CA LEU A 215 10.54 -6.83 -2.76
C LEU A 215 11.70 -6.44 -1.84
N GLY A 216 12.94 -6.82 -2.20
CA GLY A 216 14.14 -6.30 -1.58
C GLY A 216 14.43 -4.83 -1.94
N ARG A 217 13.80 -4.30 -3.01
CA ARG A 217 13.97 -2.92 -3.49
C ARG A 217 12.75 -2.04 -3.23
N GLN A 218 11.59 -2.64 -3.00
CA GLN A 218 10.33 -1.92 -2.80
C GLN A 218 9.41 -2.65 -1.81
N PRO A 219 8.56 -1.92 -1.08
CA PRO A 219 7.79 -2.52 0.01
C PRO A 219 6.63 -3.40 -0.45
N PHE A 220 6.06 -3.16 -1.64
CA PHE A 220 4.89 -3.86 -2.22
C PHE A 220 5.08 -4.18 -3.71
N LEU A 221 4.14 -4.92 -4.32
CA LEU A 221 4.27 -5.38 -5.70
C LEU A 221 4.30 -4.25 -6.73
N LEU A 222 3.51 -3.19 -6.52
CA LEU A 222 3.45 -2.03 -7.41
C LEU A 222 4.32 -0.85 -6.92
N GLY A 223 5.32 -1.12 -6.07
CA GLY A 223 6.24 -0.12 -5.56
C GLY A 223 5.96 0.27 -4.12
N GLY A 224 5.75 1.57 -3.88
CA GLY A 224 5.71 2.17 -2.54
C GLY A 224 4.39 2.03 -1.78
N GLN A 225 3.31 1.61 -2.44
CA GLN A 225 1.96 1.55 -1.87
C GLN A 225 1.38 0.15 -1.96
N LEU A 226 0.62 -0.23 -0.94
CA LEU A 226 -0.17 -1.45 -0.92
C LEU A 226 -1.27 -1.35 -1.99
N ALA A 227 -1.43 -2.40 -2.77
CA ALA A 227 -2.45 -2.48 -3.82
C ALA A 227 -3.25 -3.78 -3.70
N LEU A 228 -4.41 -3.82 -4.35
CA LEU A 228 -5.29 -4.99 -4.30
C LEU A 228 -4.60 -6.28 -4.80
N ILE A 229 -3.63 -6.13 -5.71
CA ILE A 229 -2.83 -7.24 -6.27
C ILE A 229 -1.92 -7.91 -5.23
N ASP A 230 -1.48 -7.18 -4.20
CA ASP A 230 -0.73 -7.77 -3.09
C ASP A 230 -1.55 -8.83 -2.35
N GLY A 231 -2.87 -8.63 -2.26
CA GLY A 231 -3.80 -9.57 -1.66
C GLY A 231 -3.93 -10.86 -2.45
N VAL A 232 -4.00 -10.78 -3.79
CA VAL A 232 -4.06 -11.96 -4.66
C VAL A 232 -2.82 -12.81 -4.50
N LEU A 233 -1.64 -12.18 -4.45
CA LEU A 233 -0.37 -12.89 -4.29
C LEU A 233 -0.22 -13.46 -2.87
N LEU A 234 -0.74 -12.76 -1.85
CA LEU A 234 -0.79 -13.28 -0.47
C LEU A 234 -1.67 -14.54 -0.41
N SER A 235 -2.85 -14.52 -1.03
CA SER A 235 -3.70 -15.71 -1.17
C SER A 235 -2.93 -16.85 -1.82
N ALA A 236 -2.26 -16.59 -2.95
CA ALA A 236 -1.50 -17.60 -3.65
C ALA A 236 -0.41 -18.25 -2.79
N LEU A 237 0.37 -17.45 -2.04
CA LEU A 237 1.40 -17.99 -1.13
C LEU A 237 0.82 -18.78 0.04
N ARG A 238 -0.32 -18.37 0.60
CA ARG A 238 -0.97 -19.07 1.72
C ARG A 238 -1.62 -20.37 1.29
N CYS A 239 -2.17 -20.40 0.08
CA CYS A 239 -2.98 -21.52 -0.42
C CYS A 239 -2.17 -22.55 -1.22
N SER A 240 -0.92 -22.25 -1.55
CA SER A 240 -0.05 -23.14 -2.32
C SER A 240 1.04 -23.78 -1.47
N LYS A 241 1.42 -25.01 -1.84
CA LYS A 241 2.64 -25.64 -1.32
C LYS A 241 3.84 -25.04 -2.03
N VAL A 242 4.44 -24.03 -1.43
CA VAL A 242 5.65 -23.36 -1.90
C VAL A 242 6.84 -23.69 -0.99
N PRO A 243 8.09 -23.67 -1.50
CA PRO A 243 9.25 -23.73 -0.63
C PRO A 243 9.28 -22.52 0.32
N PRO A 244 10.05 -22.59 1.43
CA PRO A 244 10.15 -21.49 2.38
C PRO A 244 10.40 -20.15 1.69
N ALA A 245 9.60 -19.14 2.05
CA ALA A 245 9.69 -17.82 1.45
C ALA A 245 11.08 -17.21 1.71
N PRO A 246 11.74 -16.66 0.68
CA PRO A 246 12.94 -15.85 0.85
C PRO A 246 12.71 -14.65 1.77
N THR A 247 13.78 -14.05 2.29
CA THR A 247 13.73 -13.03 3.36
C THR A 247 12.80 -11.85 3.04
N SER A 248 12.90 -11.27 1.83
CA SER A 248 12.11 -10.09 1.46
C SER A 248 10.66 -10.46 1.20
N VAL A 249 10.41 -11.64 0.62
CA VAL A 249 9.07 -12.19 0.41
C VAL A 249 8.39 -12.50 1.76
N ALA A 250 9.12 -13.08 2.71
CA ALA A 250 8.61 -13.35 4.06
C ALA A 250 8.24 -12.05 4.77
N ALA A 251 9.13 -11.06 4.76
CA ALA A 251 8.86 -9.74 5.34
C ALA A 251 7.66 -9.05 4.66
N TRP A 252 7.56 -9.09 3.33
CA TRP A 252 6.40 -8.57 2.60
C TRP A 252 5.11 -9.32 2.97
N ARG A 253 5.14 -10.65 3.01
CA ARG A 253 3.98 -11.47 3.37
C ARG A 253 3.46 -11.12 4.76
N ASP A 254 4.36 -10.93 5.72
CA ASP A 254 3.99 -10.60 7.09
C ASP A 254 3.41 -9.18 7.15
N ARG A 255 4.00 -8.21 6.43
CA ARG A 255 3.44 -6.85 6.28
C ARG A 255 2.02 -6.86 5.69
N VAL A 256 1.81 -7.56 4.57
CA VAL A 256 0.49 -7.62 3.91
C VAL A 256 -0.51 -8.40 4.77
N SER A 257 -0.08 -9.45 5.49
CA SER A 257 -0.96 -10.19 6.40
C SER A 257 -1.45 -9.32 7.55
N ILE A 258 -0.56 -8.52 8.15
CA ILE A 258 -0.90 -7.56 9.21
C ILE A 258 -1.88 -6.51 8.67
N ALA A 259 -1.60 -5.93 7.50
CA ALA A 259 -2.50 -4.95 6.86
C ALA A 259 -3.89 -5.57 6.55
N ALA A 260 -3.92 -6.83 6.14
CA ALA A 260 -5.15 -7.58 5.89
C ALA A 260 -5.89 -8.00 7.18
N GLY A 261 -5.35 -7.73 8.37
CA GLY A 261 -5.92 -8.15 9.65
C GLY A 261 -5.83 -9.66 9.91
N LEU A 262 -4.90 -10.35 9.24
CA LEU A 262 -4.62 -11.77 9.44
C LEU A 262 -3.42 -11.94 10.39
N ALA A 263 -3.56 -12.78 11.42
CA ALA A 263 -2.44 -13.14 12.29
C ALA A 263 -1.28 -13.73 11.46
N ALA A 264 -0.05 -13.32 11.78
CA ALA A 264 1.15 -13.77 11.09
C ALA A 264 1.30 -15.30 11.18
N ALA A 265 1.60 -15.94 10.06
CA ALA A 265 1.77 -17.40 10.00
C ALA A 265 3.12 -17.79 10.64
N GLY A 266 3.12 -18.04 11.95
CA GLY A 266 4.27 -18.62 12.65
C GLY A 266 4.09 -18.66 14.17
N GLY A 267 3.83 -19.85 14.72
CA GLY A 267 3.86 -20.11 16.16
C GLY A 267 2.74 -21.02 16.65
N ALA A 268 2.89 -22.33 16.48
CA ALA A 268 2.07 -23.31 17.19
C ALA A 268 2.47 -23.34 18.67
N GLY A 269 1.48 -23.24 19.56
CA GLY A 269 1.57 -23.67 20.96
C GLY A 269 1.49 -22.57 22.01
N ALA A 270 0.27 -22.25 22.47
CA ALA A 270 -0.11 -22.34 23.88
C ALA A 270 -1.57 -21.91 24.04
N THR A 271 -2.34 -22.85 24.58
CA THR A 271 -3.77 -22.78 24.89
C THR A 271 -4.09 -21.81 26.03
N GLY A 272 -5.26 -21.16 25.94
CA GLY A 272 -6.14 -21.03 27.11
C GLY A 272 -6.69 -19.63 27.40
N GLY A 273 -8.02 -19.53 27.43
CA GLY A 273 -8.73 -18.71 28.42
C GLY A 273 -9.47 -17.50 27.86
N ALA A 274 -10.78 -17.65 27.69
CA ALA A 274 -11.72 -16.54 27.60
C ALA A 274 -11.67 -15.68 28.87
N GLY A 275 -11.60 -14.35 28.71
CA GLY A 275 -11.66 -13.37 29.79
C GLY A 275 -11.92 -11.96 29.27
N THR A 276 -12.93 -11.32 29.85
CA THR A 276 -13.35 -9.90 29.84
C THR A 276 -12.23 -8.88 29.52
N PRO A 277 -12.53 -7.76 28.82
CA PRO A 277 -11.52 -6.80 28.38
C PRO A 277 -10.75 -6.21 29.58
N PRO A 278 -9.40 -6.22 29.58
CA PRO A 278 -8.64 -5.57 30.63
C PRO A 278 -8.53 -4.06 30.38
N ALA A 279 -8.56 -3.31 31.48
CA ALA A 279 -8.26 -1.89 31.57
C ALA A 279 -6.76 -1.59 31.24
N PRO A 280 -6.38 -0.33 30.98
CA PRO A 280 -5.12 -0.01 30.33
C PRO A 280 -3.93 -0.05 31.31
N GLY A 281 -2.86 -0.74 30.91
CA GLY A 281 -1.57 -0.74 31.60
C GLY A 281 -0.72 -1.96 31.23
N ASP A 282 0.33 -1.71 30.43
CA ASP A 282 1.44 -2.59 29.98
C ASP A 282 1.09 -3.89 29.20
N GLY A 283 1.80 -4.35 28.16
CA GLY A 283 2.91 -3.87 27.33
C GLY A 283 3.06 -4.82 26.12
N GLY A 284 3.53 -4.31 24.97
CA GLY A 284 3.99 -5.18 23.86
C GLY A 284 3.86 -4.69 22.42
N GLY A 285 3.54 -3.42 22.15
CA GLY A 285 3.55 -2.88 20.80
C GLY A 285 3.58 -1.35 20.79
N HIS A 286 4.28 -0.77 19.80
CA HIS A 286 4.27 0.67 19.56
C HIS A 286 2.82 1.18 19.41
N LEU A 287 2.56 2.38 19.91
CA LEU A 287 1.29 3.07 19.77
C LEU A 287 0.96 3.27 18.30
N ASP A 288 -0.30 3.07 17.97
CA ASP A 288 -0.91 3.53 16.74
C ASP A 288 -1.60 4.90 16.97
N GLN A 289 -2.22 5.45 15.93
CA GLN A 289 -2.94 6.73 16.03
C GLN A 289 -4.01 6.69 17.12
N ALA A 290 -4.81 5.63 17.21
CA ALA A 290 -5.91 5.56 18.17
C ALA A 290 -5.41 5.62 19.61
N ARG A 291 -4.36 4.85 19.92
CA ARG A 291 -3.74 4.83 21.26
C ARG A 291 -3.02 6.14 21.58
N LEU A 292 -2.42 6.80 20.58
CA LEU A 292 -1.85 8.13 20.76
C LEU A 292 -2.94 9.16 21.09
N MET A 293 -4.06 9.17 20.37
CA MET A 293 -5.15 10.11 20.65
C MET A 293 -5.78 9.85 22.03
N ALA A 294 -5.89 8.58 22.44
CA ALA A 294 -6.29 8.22 23.80
C ALA A 294 -5.30 8.77 24.84
N LEU A 295 -3.98 8.59 24.63
CA LEU A 295 -2.94 9.14 25.50
C LEU A 295 -3.03 10.68 25.61
N LEU A 296 -3.24 11.38 24.49
CA LEU A 296 -3.42 12.84 24.52
C LEU A 296 -4.66 13.23 25.35
N SER A 297 -5.76 12.51 25.20
CA SER A 297 -6.98 12.73 26.00
C SER A 297 -6.76 12.44 27.49
N GLU A 298 -6.05 11.36 27.84
CA GLU A 298 -5.71 10.99 29.22
C GLU A 298 -4.83 12.05 29.89
N LEU A 299 -3.92 12.65 29.12
CA LEU A 299 -3.07 13.75 29.57
C LEU A 299 -3.80 15.09 29.61
N ASP A 300 -5.09 15.15 29.24
CA ASP A 300 -5.88 16.38 29.10
C ASP A 300 -5.20 17.40 28.16
N ILE A 301 -4.66 16.87 27.05
CA ILE A 301 -3.97 17.64 26.02
C ILE A 301 -4.94 17.97 24.89
N ARG A 302 -5.13 19.26 24.66
CA ARG A 302 -5.98 19.74 23.56
C ARG A 302 -5.25 19.62 22.23
N ALA A 303 -5.89 18.92 21.29
CA ALA A 303 -5.35 18.68 19.96
C ALA A 303 -6.42 18.92 18.89
N GLU A 304 -6.03 19.55 17.78
CA GLU A 304 -6.86 19.68 16.58
C GLU A 304 -6.39 18.66 15.55
N THR A 305 -7.27 17.84 14.98
CA THR A 305 -6.87 16.83 13.98
C THR A 305 -7.62 17.05 12.67
N VAL A 306 -6.87 17.11 11.57
CA VAL A 306 -7.41 17.16 10.20
C VAL A 306 -7.07 15.84 9.52
N THR A 307 -8.11 15.11 9.09
CA THR A 307 -7.96 13.91 8.27
C THR A 307 -7.82 14.28 6.80
N HIS A 308 -6.90 13.63 6.10
CA HIS A 308 -6.64 13.81 4.68
C HIS A 308 -6.21 12.48 4.05
N PRO A 309 -6.25 12.33 2.72
CA PRO A 309 -5.63 11.18 2.06
C PRO A 309 -4.18 10.99 2.48
N ALA A 310 -3.66 9.77 2.36
CA ALA A 310 -2.27 9.46 2.68
C ALA A 310 -1.31 10.33 1.84
N VAL A 311 -0.54 11.19 2.51
CA VAL A 311 0.47 12.07 1.87
C VAL A 311 1.87 11.66 2.32
N PHE A 312 2.84 11.76 1.40
CA PHE A 312 4.23 11.32 1.66
C PHE A 312 5.26 12.43 1.41
N THR A 313 4.81 13.56 0.88
CA THR A 313 5.62 14.75 0.65
C THR A 313 4.96 15.94 1.30
N VAL A 314 5.76 16.93 1.70
CA VAL A 314 5.25 18.16 2.28
C VAL A 314 4.36 18.88 1.27
N GLU A 315 4.76 18.91 0.01
CA GLU A 315 4.03 19.55 -1.09
C GLU A 315 2.62 18.96 -1.27
N ALA A 316 2.47 17.64 -1.10
CA ALA A 316 1.17 16.97 -1.17
C ALA A 316 0.30 17.24 0.07
N MET A 317 0.92 17.50 1.22
CA MET A 317 0.22 17.79 2.48
C MET A 317 -0.31 19.22 2.54
N MET A 318 0.43 20.21 2.02
CA MET A 318 0.10 21.63 2.15
C MET A 318 -1.32 22.01 1.68
N PRO A 319 -1.86 21.50 0.56
CA PRO A 319 -3.24 21.80 0.16
C PRO A 319 -4.30 21.39 1.20
N HIS A 320 -4.07 20.28 1.91
CA HIS A 320 -4.99 19.81 2.96
C HIS A 320 -4.91 20.64 4.24
N LEU A 321 -3.80 21.35 4.44
CA LEU A 321 -3.54 22.21 5.58
C LEU A 321 -3.61 23.70 5.22
N ALA A 322 -4.07 24.07 4.02
CA ALA A 322 -4.08 25.46 3.56
C ALA A 322 -4.96 26.37 4.44
N ALA A 323 -5.97 25.80 5.11
CA ALA A 323 -6.89 26.52 5.99
C ALA A 323 -6.48 26.52 7.47
N VAL A 324 -5.43 25.78 7.86
CA VAL A 324 -5.03 25.68 9.27
C VAL A 324 -4.03 26.78 9.64
N ARG A 325 -4.17 27.30 10.86
CA ARG A 325 -3.22 28.24 11.47
C ARG A 325 -2.03 27.50 12.06
N GLY A 326 -0.90 28.17 12.17
CA GLY A 326 0.31 27.63 12.79
C GLY A 326 1.34 27.09 11.79
N ALA A 327 2.21 26.21 12.26
CA ALA A 327 3.38 25.73 11.55
C ALA A 327 3.32 24.22 11.32
N VAL A 328 3.37 23.81 10.06
CA VAL A 328 3.60 22.42 9.66
C VAL A 328 5.07 22.07 9.88
N THR A 329 5.33 20.96 10.55
CA THR A 329 6.70 20.54 10.92
C THR A 329 7.23 19.44 10.00
N LYS A 330 8.57 19.39 9.91
CA LYS A 330 9.32 18.25 9.37
C LYS A 330 10.24 17.70 10.44
N ASN A 331 10.54 16.41 10.32
CA ASN A 331 11.22 15.67 11.37
C ASN A 331 12.37 14.87 10.80
N LEU A 332 13.55 15.01 11.40
CA LEU A 332 14.77 14.29 11.01
C LEU A 332 15.23 13.42 12.17
N PHE A 333 15.33 12.11 11.93
CA PHE A 333 15.95 11.19 12.87
C PHE A 333 17.46 11.14 12.62
N LEU A 334 18.23 11.52 13.63
CA LEU A 334 19.66 11.78 13.53
C LEU A 334 20.43 10.98 14.58
N ARG A 335 21.71 10.74 14.31
CA ARG A 335 22.66 10.18 15.26
C ARG A 335 24.01 10.87 15.18
N ASP A 336 24.73 10.89 16.30
CA ASP A 336 26.11 11.36 16.33
C ASP A 336 27.12 10.19 16.25
N ARG A 337 28.41 10.52 16.28
CA ARG A 337 29.50 9.52 16.27
C ARG A 337 29.57 8.66 17.55
N ARG A 338 28.96 9.12 18.65
CA ARG A 338 28.85 8.38 19.92
C ARG A 338 27.58 7.53 19.98
N ARG A 339 26.84 7.41 18.86
CA ARG A 339 25.57 6.69 18.73
C ARG A 339 24.45 7.24 19.62
N ARG A 340 24.54 8.51 20.05
CA ARG A 340 23.38 9.20 20.65
C ARG A 340 22.35 9.46 19.56
N LEU A 341 21.08 9.21 19.87
CA LEU A 341 19.96 9.36 18.95
C LEU A 341 19.23 10.67 19.21
N PHE A 342 18.84 11.34 18.14
CA PHE A 342 18.16 12.63 18.19
C PHE A 342 16.97 12.62 17.24
N LEU A 343 15.86 13.23 17.66
CA LEU A 343 14.73 13.52 16.80
C LEU A 343 14.59 15.03 16.67
N LEU A 344 14.95 15.57 15.50
CA LEU A 344 14.88 17.00 15.23
C LEU A 344 13.54 17.37 14.59
N THR A 345 12.78 18.23 15.26
CA THR A 345 11.54 18.85 14.77
C THR A 345 11.78 20.32 14.40
N ALA A 346 11.50 20.69 13.17
CA ALA A 346 11.62 22.07 12.66
C ALA A 346 10.44 22.41 11.74
N ARG A 347 10.25 23.69 11.39
CA ARG A 347 9.25 24.07 10.39
C ARG A 347 9.57 23.42 9.04
N HIS A 348 8.56 23.03 8.27
CA HIS A 348 8.74 22.27 7.02
C HIS A 348 9.65 22.97 6.00
N ASP A 349 9.58 24.29 5.92
CA ASP A 349 10.35 25.16 5.02
C ASP A 349 11.69 25.64 5.61
N ALA A 350 12.01 25.31 6.86
CA ALA A 350 13.26 25.73 7.50
C ALA A 350 14.48 25.16 6.76
N GLN A 351 15.43 26.00 6.38
CA GLN A 351 16.66 25.59 5.71
C GLN A 351 17.84 25.75 6.66
N PHE A 352 18.52 24.65 6.98
CA PHE A 352 19.64 24.63 7.91
C PHE A 352 20.64 23.55 7.54
N ARG A 353 21.86 23.65 8.06
CA ARG A 353 22.88 22.61 7.92
C ARG A 353 23.00 21.82 9.22
N LEU A 354 23.09 20.49 9.12
CA LEU A 354 23.26 19.61 10.28
C LEU A 354 24.52 19.94 11.11
N ALA A 355 25.55 20.53 10.49
CA ALA A 355 26.74 21.01 11.19
C ALA A 355 26.45 22.19 12.14
N ASP A 356 25.49 23.05 11.80
CA ASP A 356 25.08 24.19 12.64
C ASP A 356 24.25 23.70 13.84
N VAL A 357 23.45 22.65 13.65
CA VAL A 357 22.75 21.95 14.74
C VAL A 357 23.74 21.22 15.66
N ALA A 358 24.69 20.48 15.09
CA ALA A 358 25.68 19.72 15.86
C ALA A 358 26.47 20.63 16.83
N ARG A 359 26.84 21.84 16.40
CA ARG A 359 27.59 22.82 17.22
C ARG A 359 26.83 23.30 18.46
N GLN A 360 25.50 23.17 18.48
CA GLN A 360 24.66 23.55 19.63
C GLN A 360 24.51 22.42 20.64
N LEU A 361 24.89 21.19 20.28
CA LEU A 361 24.74 20.01 21.14
C LEU A 361 26.08 19.68 21.81
N ASP A 362 26.04 19.55 23.13
CA ASP A 362 27.26 19.24 23.88
C ASP A 362 27.87 17.90 23.44
N GLY A 363 29.16 17.94 23.12
CA GLY A 363 29.93 16.80 22.64
C GLY A 363 29.58 16.26 21.25
N ALA A 364 28.61 16.84 20.52
CA ALA A 364 28.25 16.37 19.17
C ALA A 364 29.10 17.08 18.10
N LYS A 365 30.11 16.38 17.56
CA LYS A 365 30.96 16.94 16.50
C LYS A 365 30.31 16.92 15.11
N GLU A 366 29.40 15.98 14.88
CA GLU A 366 28.77 15.74 13.59
C GLU A 366 27.46 14.97 13.81
N LEU A 367 26.42 15.34 13.05
CA LEU A 367 25.15 14.63 12.97
C LEU A 367 24.99 13.99 11.60
N ARG A 368 24.44 12.78 11.58
CA ARG A 368 24.10 12.02 10.38
C ARG A 368 22.69 11.46 10.53
N PHE A 369 22.07 11.04 9.43
CA PHE A 369 20.79 10.33 9.52
C PHE A 369 20.94 9.04 10.32
N GLY A 370 19.98 8.79 11.21
CA GLY A 370 19.89 7.54 11.96
C GLY A 370 19.48 6.37 11.06
N ASP A 371 19.77 5.17 11.52
CA ASP A 371 19.53 3.96 10.73
C ASP A 371 18.03 3.58 10.80
N GLU A 372 17.45 3.11 9.69
CA GLU A 372 15.99 2.84 9.59
C GLU A 372 15.53 1.78 10.59
N SER A 373 16.37 0.78 10.88
CA SER A 373 16.09 -0.23 11.91
C SER A 373 16.05 0.35 13.32
N GLU A 374 16.92 1.34 13.64
CA GLU A 374 16.90 2.02 14.94
C GLU A 374 15.67 2.92 15.06
N LEU A 375 15.29 3.60 13.98
CA LEU A 375 14.07 4.41 13.92
C LEU A 375 12.82 3.54 14.19
N ALA A 376 12.70 2.42 13.48
CA ALA A 376 11.55 1.52 13.62
C ALA A 376 11.51 0.89 15.02
N ALA A 377 12.65 0.44 15.55
CA ALA A 377 12.71 -0.19 16.87
C ALA A 377 12.44 0.79 18.03
N ARG A 378 12.85 2.06 17.91
CA ARG A 378 12.72 3.06 18.97
C ARG A 378 11.41 3.83 18.90
N LEU A 379 11.04 4.28 17.71
CA LEU A 379 9.93 5.21 17.52
C LEU A 379 8.71 4.54 16.86
N GLY A 380 8.81 3.29 16.41
CA GLY A 380 7.70 2.57 15.80
C GLY A 380 7.22 3.12 14.46
N VAL A 381 8.04 3.98 13.83
CA VAL A 381 7.74 4.63 12.55
C VAL A 381 8.85 4.36 11.53
N ARG A 382 8.57 4.51 10.25
CA ARG A 382 9.55 4.36 9.16
C ARG A 382 10.11 5.70 8.69
N GLN A 383 11.19 5.66 7.93
CA GLN A 383 11.77 6.88 7.36
C GLN A 383 10.75 7.59 6.46
N GLY A 384 10.65 8.92 6.57
CA GLY A 384 9.63 9.72 5.89
C GLY A 384 8.26 9.77 6.58
N CYS A 385 7.99 8.93 7.58
CA CYS A 385 6.80 9.01 8.45
C CYS A 385 7.17 9.53 9.86
N VAL A 386 8.33 10.16 9.98
CA VAL A 386 8.86 10.60 11.27
C VAL A 386 8.02 11.76 11.81
N THR A 387 7.66 11.68 13.08
CA THR A 387 6.84 12.66 13.80
C THR A 387 7.34 12.83 15.23
N PRO A 388 7.30 14.04 15.81
CA PRO A 388 7.65 14.24 17.22
C PRO A 388 6.77 13.43 18.17
N LEU A 389 5.53 13.09 17.77
CA LEU A 389 4.63 12.30 18.62
C LEU A 389 5.07 10.84 18.77
N ALA A 390 6.02 10.38 17.94
CA ALA A 390 6.58 9.04 18.02
C ALA A 390 7.47 8.82 19.24
N VAL A 391 7.88 9.88 19.95
CA VAL A 391 8.62 9.72 21.22
C VAL A 391 7.78 9.03 22.30
N ALA A 392 6.44 9.00 22.17
CA ALA A 392 5.59 8.18 23.03
C ALA A 392 5.90 6.68 22.94
N ASN A 393 6.54 6.24 21.84
CA ASN A 393 6.98 4.85 21.64
C ASN A 393 8.35 4.56 22.24
N ASP A 394 9.15 5.57 22.55
CA ASP A 394 10.50 5.42 23.11
C ASP A 394 10.43 5.28 24.64
N THR A 395 10.02 4.11 25.10
CA THR A 395 9.86 3.81 26.53
C THR A 395 11.19 3.80 27.29
N GLU A 396 12.30 3.57 26.59
CA GLU A 396 13.66 3.60 27.14
C GLU A 396 14.27 5.01 27.16
N ARG A 397 13.61 6.00 26.55
CA ARG A 397 14.06 7.41 26.46
C ARG A 397 15.46 7.53 25.85
N ALA A 398 15.74 6.71 24.84
CA ALA A 398 17.02 6.68 24.15
C ALA A 398 17.21 7.85 23.17
N VAL A 399 16.11 8.47 22.73
CA VAL A 399 16.07 9.54 21.73
C VAL A 399 15.97 10.90 22.41
N THR A 400 16.90 11.81 22.11
CA THR A 400 16.78 13.20 22.55
C THR A 400 15.92 14.00 21.57
N LEU A 401 14.83 14.59 22.05
CA LEU A 401 13.96 15.45 21.24
C LEU A 401 14.59 16.84 21.07
N LEU A 402 14.97 17.19 19.84
CA LEU A 402 15.45 18.52 19.47
C LEU A 402 14.32 19.29 18.80
N VAL A 403 14.07 20.52 19.22
CA VAL A 403 13.00 21.34 18.63
C VAL A 403 13.53 22.72 18.30
N ASP A 404 13.24 23.21 17.10
CA ASP A 404 13.48 24.60 16.72
C ASP A 404 12.79 25.53 17.72
N ALA A 405 13.56 26.43 18.34
CA ALA A 405 13.07 27.37 19.34
C ALA A 405 11.88 28.20 18.82
N LYS A 406 11.87 28.53 17.51
CA LYS A 406 10.76 29.27 16.86
C LYS A 406 9.43 28.54 16.90
N LEU A 407 9.44 27.21 17.03
CA LEU A 407 8.20 26.44 17.15
C LEU A 407 7.58 26.54 18.55
N LEU A 408 8.35 26.97 19.56
CA LEU A 408 7.92 26.96 20.96
C LEU A 408 8.10 28.30 21.69
N ASP A 409 8.45 29.37 20.98
CA ASP A 409 8.65 30.73 21.51
C ASP A 409 7.37 31.59 21.53
N GLY A 410 6.25 31.03 21.08
CA GLY A 410 4.96 31.71 20.98
C GLY A 410 4.72 32.42 19.65
N SER A 411 5.64 32.35 18.68
CA SER A 411 5.44 32.88 17.33
C SER A 411 4.51 32.02 16.47
N VAL A 412 4.28 30.77 16.87
CA VAL A 412 3.35 29.84 16.21
C VAL A 412 2.23 29.45 17.16
N GLU A 413 1.00 29.45 16.66
CA GLU A 413 -0.17 29.08 17.48
C GLU A 413 -0.31 27.57 17.66
N LEU A 414 -0.08 26.81 16.58
CA LEU A 414 -0.15 25.36 16.55
C LEU A 414 1.07 24.79 15.81
N LEU A 415 1.54 23.63 16.25
CA LEU A 415 2.52 22.80 15.59
C LEU A 415 1.78 21.61 14.98
N TRP A 416 1.72 21.53 13.66
CA TRP A 416 1.07 20.44 12.93
C TRP A 416 2.07 19.33 12.62
N CYS A 417 1.75 18.12 13.09
CA CYS A 417 2.56 16.92 12.90
C CYS A 417 1.68 15.68 12.71
N HIS A 418 2.25 14.60 12.18
CA HIS A 418 1.50 13.37 11.95
C HIS A 418 1.21 12.62 13.26
N PRO A 419 -0.04 12.18 13.54
CA PRO A 419 -0.37 11.41 14.73
C PRO A 419 -0.10 9.91 14.51
N LEU A 420 1.15 9.57 14.17
CA LEU A 420 1.61 8.21 13.84
C LEU A 420 0.95 7.56 12.61
N THR A 421 0.20 8.34 11.84
CA THR A 421 -0.28 8.01 10.50
C THR A 421 -0.05 9.20 9.57
N ASN A 422 0.08 8.95 8.28
CA ASN A 422 0.19 9.97 7.26
C ASN A 422 -1.16 10.32 6.59
N GLU A 423 -2.26 9.79 7.11
CA GLU A 423 -3.65 10.08 6.73
C GLU A 423 -4.29 11.17 7.61
N ALA A 424 -3.51 11.74 8.52
CA ALA A 424 -3.96 12.85 9.35
C ALA A 424 -2.78 13.73 9.74
N SER A 425 -3.13 14.95 10.14
CA SER A 425 -2.23 15.89 10.79
C SER A 425 -2.91 16.38 12.07
N THR A 426 -2.15 16.42 13.15
CA THR A 426 -2.60 16.89 14.47
C THR A 426 -1.82 18.13 14.87
N GLY A 427 -2.54 19.20 15.16
CA GLY A 427 -2.07 20.47 15.67
C GLY A 427 -2.09 20.49 17.20
N LEU A 428 -0.95 20.83 17.81
CA LEU A 428 -0.81 21.07 19.24
C LEU A 428 -0.30 22.48 19.48
N SER A 429 -0.81 23.17 20.51
CA SER A 429 -0.19 24.44 20.91
C SER A 429 1.21 24.21 21.46
N PRO A 430 2.11 25.21 21.49
CA PRO A 430 3.42 25.08 22.13
C PRO A 430 3.36 24.57 23.57
N ALA A 431 2.36 25.01 24.34
CA ALA A 431 2.18 24.58 25.72
C ALA A 431 1.78 23.10 25.80
N GLU A 432 0.84 22.67 24.95
CA GLU A 432 0.37 21.28 24.89
C GLU A 432 1.46 20.34 24.38
N PHE A 433 2.24 20.77 23.39
CA PHE A 433 3.39 20.01 22.91
C PHE A 433 4.45 19.80 24.02
N ARG A 434 4.74 20.85 24.80
CA ARG A 434 5.66 20.74 25.95
C ARG A 434 5.08 19.80 27.02
N ARG A 435 3.78 19.85 27.30
CA ARG A 435 3.10 18.93 28.23
C ARG A 435 3.21 17.48 27.78
N PHE A 436 2.96 17.21 26.49
CA PHE A 436 3.15 15.89 25.89
C PHE A 436 4.60 15.40 26.01
N ALA A 437 5.56 16.24 25.63
CA ALA A 437 6.98 15.92 25.66
C ALA A 437 7.45 15.61 27.10
N ALA A 438 7.02 16.39 28.09
CA ALA A 438 7.31 16.14 29.50
C ALA A 438 6.68 14.83 30.00
N ALA A 439 5.40 14.58 29.66
CA ALA A 439 4.69 13.37 30.08
C ALA A 439 5.32 12.07 29.54
N THR A 440 5.90 12.13 28.35
CA THR A 440 6.62 10.99 27.75
C THR A 440 8.08 10.91 28.20
N GLY A 441 8.59 11.88 28.97
CA GLY A 441 9.97 11.90 29.45
C GLY A 441 10.99 12.43 28.44
N HIS A 442 10.53 13.16 27.42
CA HIS A 442 11.32 13.69 26.32
C HIS A 442 11.31 15.23 26.28
N GLU A 443 11.75 15.88 27.36
CA GLU A 443 11.78 17.35 27.40
C GLU A 443 12.55 17.93 26.18
N PRO A 444 11.96 18.90 25.45
CA PRO A 444 12.59 19.45 24.26
C PRO A 444 13.91 20.16 24.56
N THR A 445 15.00 19.72 23.93
CA THR A 445 16.21 20.52 23.81
C THR A 445 16.01 21.55 22.70
N LEU A 446 15.97 22.82 23.07
CA LEU A 446 15.78 23.90 22.11
C LEU A 446 17.05 24.12 21.29
N ILE A 447 16.88 24.21 19.97
CA ILE A 447 17.95 24.57 19.05
C ILE A 447 17.50 25.71 18.14
N SER A 448 18.45 26.42 17.55
CA SER A 448 18.20 27.40 16.49
C SER A 448 18.54 26.79 15.14
N VAL A 449 17.57 26.74 14.24
CA VAL A 449 17.76 26.34 12.83
C VAL A 449 17.39 27.44 11.84
#